data_AF-A0A9P7CWH3-F1
#
_entry.id   AF-A0A9P7CWH3-F1
#
_cell.length_a   1.000
_cell.length_b   1.000
_cell.length_c   1.000
_cell.angle_alpha   90.00
_cell.angle_beta   90.00
_cell.angle_gamma   90.00
#
_symmetry.space_group_name_H-M   'P 1'
#
loop_
_entity.id
_entity.type
_entity.pdbx_description
1 polymer ?
#
loop_
_entity_poly.entity_id
_entity_poly.type
_entity_poly.pdbx_seq_one_letter_code
_entity_poly.pdbx_strand_id
1 'polypeptide(L)'
;MDLSLQVSGNFLGALFIVKHNTPELVVWNWKTSEVILRRSSREIATFVFLASHLLLVGTVMNEVTEVTEPRLFVLDISKSSTIKLTLTADYICVFGFPPFDLVVSPVKIIIRSDPSPEWKPDPEARIPFSVARGQRLFLITTWVEEKNQKQVSYDLFAPANILLSYVPALPPQTRRHVINWDTWGPTGTRFLKSPPHSRVWTGYIFGSKFVSLLTSPKAIAGQSSQTLQMWDFNQLAMKRATVLGFEKENVHYVNDTTVVEDDKVFVKTIRMSLPYSITTRTLPPPHFPGQATFTDAMCGEDTIFLIKSDASHHYLWVLNF
;
A
#
# COMPACT_ATOMS: atom_id res chain seq x y z
N MET A 1 20.14 -7.41 -7.13
CA MET A 1 20.08 -7.09 -5.70
C MET A 1 19.00 -6.06 -5.60
N ASP A 2 17.96 -6.34 -4.83
CA ASP A 2 16.87 -5.40 -4.64
C ASP A 2 17.06 -4.73 -3.28
N LEU A 3 16.94 -3.40 -3.29
CA LEU A 3 17.08 -2.57 -2.11
C LEU A 3 15.78 -1.78 -1.92
N SER A 4 15.19 -1.89 -0.74
CA SER A 4 14.08 -1.03 -0.34
C SER A 4 14.52 -0.13 0.79
N LEU A 5 14.29 1.17 0.66
CA LEU A 5 14.61 2.18 1.66
C LEU A 5 13.31 2.86 2.13
N GLN A 6 13.25 3.15 3.43
CA GLN A 6 12.16 3.88 4.06
C GLN A 6 12.74 4.81 5.13
N VAL A 7 12.22 6.03 5.24
CA VAL A 7 12.66 7.01 6.24
C VAL A 7 11.47 7.45 7.08
N SER A 8 11.62 7.45 8.40
CA SER A 8 10.63 7.97 9.34
C SER A 8 11.35 8.71 10.47
N GLY A 9 11.32 10.04 10.41
CA GLY A 9 12.00 10.89 11.38
C GLY A 9 13.51 10.63 11.41
N ASN A 10 14.02 10.17 12.56
CA ASN A 10 15.44 9.85 12.74
C ASN A 10 15.80 8.42 12.29
N PHE A 11 14.82 7.62 11.84
CA PHE A 11 15.05 6.23 11.47
C PHE A 11 15.15 6.06 9.96
N LEU A 12 16.21 5.38 9.51
CA LEU A 12 16.36 4.87 8.16
C LEU A 12 16.23 3.35 8.24
N GLY A 13 15.27 2.78 7.52
CA GLY A 13 15.19 1.35 7.29
C GLY A 13 15.75 0.99 5.92
N ALA A 14 16.49 -0.10 5.83
CA ALA A 14 16.88 -0.73 4.58
C ALA A 14 16.59 -2.23 4.61
N LEU A 15 15.96 -2.72 3.55
CA LEU A 15 15.79 -4.14 3.28
C LEU A 15 16.67 -4.53 2.10
N PHE A 16 17.63 -5.42 2.36
CA PHE A 16 18.53 -5.99 1.38
C PHE A 16 18.00 -7.35 0.93
N ILE A 17 17.68 -7.48 -0.35
CA ILE A 17 17.28 -8.74 -0.98
C ILE A 17 18.36 -9.11 -2.00
N VAL A 18 19.25 -10.03 -1.61
CA VAL A 18 20.33 -10.51 -2.46
C VAL A 18 19.97 -11.91 -2.94
N LYS A 19 20.09 -12.15 -4.25
CA LYS A 19 19.80 -13.46 -4.85
C LYS A 19 20.63 -14.54 -4.13
N HIS A 20 19.99 -15.62 -3.70
CA HIS A 20 20.59 -16.74 -2.94
C HIS A 20 20.98 -16.47 -1.48
N ASN A 21 20.75 -15.27 -0.95
CA ASN A 21 20.94 -14.98 0.47
C ASN A 21 19.60 -14.78 1.17
N THR A 22 19.62 -14.93 2.50
CA THR A 22 18.45 -14.60 3.33
C THR A 22 18.29 -13.08 3.36
N PRO A 23 17.13 -12.52 2.97
CA PRO A 23 16.85 -11.10 3.10
C PRO A 23 17.19 -10.57 4.49
N GLU A 24 17.65 -9.32 4.53
CA GLU A 24 18.06 -8.67 5.77
C GLU A 24 17.44 -7.28 5.87
N LEU A 25 16.63 -7.08 6.91
CA LEU A 25 16.06 -5.80 7.29
C LEU A 25 16.89 -5.19 8.41
N VAL A 26 17.38 -3.98 8.19
CA VAL A 26 18.14 -3.22 9.19
C VAL A 26 17.51 -1.84 9.34
N VAL A 27 17.37 -1.38 10.58
CA VAL A 27 16.93 -0.03 10.90
C VAL A 27 18.01 0.66 11.74
N TRP A 28 18.42 1.84 11.30
CA TRP A 28 19.36 2.70 12.00
C TRP A 28 18.68 3.97 12.47
N ASN A 29 19.16 4.51 13.57
CA ASN A 29 19.06 5.94 13.78
C ASN A 29 20.15 6.63 12.94
N TRP A 30 19.77 7.22 11.81
CA TRP A 30 20.75 7.73 10.83
C TRP A 30 21.51 8.96 11.31
N LYS A 31 21.05 9.62 12.40
CA LYS A 31 21.77 10.74 13.02
C LYS A 31 22.85 10.28 13.99
N THR A 32 22.63 9.16 14.68
CA THR A 32 23.58 8.61 15.66
C THR A 32 24.41 7.45 15.11
N SER A 33 24.06 6.96 13.92
CA SER A 33 24.63 5.75 13.29
C SER A 33 24.40 4.46 14.10
N GLU A 34 23.49 4.48 15.08
CA GLU A 34 23.17 3.32 15.91
C GLU A 34 22.23 2.35 15.17
N VAL A 35 22.56 1.05 15.18
CA VAL A 35 21.66 -0.01 14.69
C VAL A 35 20.59 -0.26 15.76
N ILE A 36 19.34 0.03 15.41
CA ILE A 36 18.18 -0.15 16.29
C ILE A 36 17.61 -1.55 16.15
N LEU A 37 17.48 -2.04 14.92
CA LEU A 37 16.89 -3.34 14.63
C LEU A 37 17.66 -4.03 13.52
N ARG A 38 17.90 -5.33 13.69
CA ARG A 38 18.41 -6.22 12.64
C ARG A 38 17.57 -7.51 12.60
N ARG A 39 16.96 -7.78 11.45
CA ARG A 39 16.14 -8.98 11.19
C ARG A 39 16.57 -9.66 9.91
N SER A 40 16.53 -10.98 9.90
CA SER A 40 16.80 -11.75 8.69
C SER A 40 15.92 -12.98 8.65
N SER A 41 15.23 -13.16 7.53
CA SER A 41 14.34 -14.29 7.28
C SER A 41 14.16 -14.41 5.78
N ARG A 42 14.02 -15.65 5.29
CA ARG A 42 13.83 -15.95 3.87
C ARG A 42 12.54 -15.37 3.32
N GLU A 43 11.63 -14.99 4.20
CA GLU A 43 10.26 -14.65 3.90
C GLU A 43 10.02 -13.14 3.82
N ILE A 44 10.96 -12.32 4.31
CA ILE A 44 10.82 -10.86 4.30
C ILE A 44 10.86 -10.38 2.84
N ALA A 45 9.72 -9.88 2.38
CA ALA A 45 9.57 -9.37 1.01
C ALA A 45 9.54 -7.83 0.98
N THR A 46 9.02 -7.19 2.02
CA THR A 46 8.79 -5.74 2.04
C THR A 46 8.63 -5.24 3.48
N PHE A 47 8.80 -3.93 3.69
CA PHE A 47 8.54 -3.31 4.98
C PHE A 47 8.15 -1.84 4.83
N VAL A 48 7.49 -1.29 5.83
CA VAL A 48 7.16 0.14 5.96
C VAL A 48 7.05 0.52 7.44
N PHE A 49 7.20 1.80 7.77
CA PHE A 49 6.91 2.29 9.12
C PHE A 49 5.40 2.41 9.35
N LEU A 50 4.88 1.61 10.29
CA LEU A 50 3.49 1.67 10.73
C LEU A 50 3.23 2.90 11.59
N ALA A 51 4.15 3.17 12.53
CA ALA A 51 4.19 4.35 13.38
C ALA A 51 5.65 4.78 13.61
N SER A 52 5.88 5.80 14.42
CA SER A 52 7.23 6.28 14.75
C SER A 52 8.16 5.20 15.34
N HIS A 53 7.58 4.21 16.02
CA HIS A 53 8.28 3.14 16.72
C HIS A 53 7.81 1.74 16.33
N LEU A 54 6.97 1.63 15.30
CA LEU A 54 6.44 0.34 14.82
C LEU A 54 6.76 0.17 13.33
N LEU A 55 7.23 -1.03 12.98
CA LEU A 55 7.39 -1.46 11.59
C LEU A 55 6.31 -2.46 11.23
N LEU A 56 5.83 -2.38 10.00
CA LEU A 56 5.04 -3.41 9.35
C LEU A 56 5.92 -4.13 8.33
N VAL A 57 6.08 -5.43 8.48
CA VAL A 57 6.92 -6.28 7.61
C VAL A 57 6.04 -7.29 6.90
N GLY A 58 6.07 -7.28 5.57
CA GLY A 58 5.30 -8.20 4.74
C GLY A 58 6.11 -9.45 4.39
N THR A 59 5.51 -10.61 4.57
CA THR A 59 6.04 -11.91 4.12
C THR A 59 5.08 -12.60 3.17
N VAL A 60 5.58 -13.57 2.40
CA VAL A 60 4.80 -14.37 1.43
C VAL A 60 4.74 -15.86 1.81
N MET A 61 5.66 -16.32 2.66
CA MET A 61 5.76 -17.70 3.12
C MET A 61 5.60 -17.74 4.64
N ASN A 62 5.12 -18.87 5.16
CA ASN A 62 5.11 -19.19 6.58
C ASN A 62 6.22 -20.20 6.91
N GLU A 63 7.17 -19.75 7.73
CA GLU A 63 8.40 -20.48 8.06
C GLU A 63 8.14 -21.84 8.70
N VAL A 64 7.02 -21.96 9.42
CA VAL A 64 6.68 -23.16 10.20
C VAL A 64 5.99 -24.22 9.34
N THR A 65 5.16 -23.80 8.39
CA THR A 65 4.33 -24.73 7.59
C THR A 65 4.84 -24.89 6.17
N GLU A 66 5.79 -24.05 5.74
CA GLU A 66 6.26 -23.95 4.35
C GLU A 66 5.14 -23.68 3.33
N VAL A 67 4.01 -23.13 3.80
CA VAL A 67 2.87 -22.75 2.96
C VAL A 67 3.04 -21.29 2.55
N THR A 68 2.76 -20.98 1.28
CA THR A 68 2.74 -19.61 0.77
C THR A 68 1.50 -18.87 1.27
N GLU A 69 1.65 -18.19 2.40
CA GLU A 69 0.61 -17.40 3.04
C GLU A 69 1.14 -16.00 3.35
N PRO A 70 0.59 -14.94 2.72
CA PRO A 70 0.99 -13.58 3.01
C PRO A 70 0.66 -13.19 4.45
N ARG A 71 1.60 -12.54 5.13
CA ARG A 71 1.44 -12.12 6.53
C ARG A 71 2.07 -10.75 6.75
N LEU A 72 1.51 -9.98 7.69
CA LEU A 72 2.04 -8.67 8.09
C LEU A 72 2.48 -8.71 9.55
N PHE A 73 3.79 -8.77 9.78
CA PHE A 73 4.37 -8.74 11.12
C PHE A 73 4.52 -7.30 11.61
N VAL A 74 4.12 -7.05 12.86
CA VAL A 74 4.37 -5.78 13.55
C VAL A 74 5.56 -5.93 14.49
N LEU A 75 6.61 -5.16 14.24
CA LEU A 75 7.82 -5.12 15.06
C LEU A 75 7.88 -3.81 15.84
N ASP A 76 8.34 -3.89 17.10
CA ASP A 76 8.64 -2.74 17.93
C ASP A 76 10.13 -2.38 17.80
N ILE A 77 10.43 -1.15 17.37
CA ILE A 77 11.80 -0.64 17.28
C ILE A 77 12.20 0.22 18.48
N SER A 78 11.33 0.36 19.50
CA SER A 78 11.65 1.10 20.73
C SER A 78 12.72 0.39 21.56
N LYS A 79 12.87 -0.93 21.39
CA LYS A 79 13.89 -1.74 22.05
C LYS A 79 15.03 -1.97 21.07
N SER A 80 16.12 -1.22 21.23
CA SER A 80 17.29 -1.41 20.39
C SER A 80 17.92 -2.79 20.65
N SER A 81 18.29 -3.47 19.58
CA SER A 81 19.02 -4.74 19.63
C SER A 81 19.97 -4.81 18.45
N THR A 82 21.27 -4.87 18.75
CA THR A 82 22.32 -5.10 17.76
C THR A 82 22.38 -6.57 17.31
N ILE A 83 21.76 -7.47 18.07
CA ILE A 83 21.71 -8.89 17.77
C ILE A 83 20.83 -9.12 16.53
N LYS A 84 21.39 -9.82 15.54
CA LYS A 84 20.65 -10.29 14.36
C LYS A 84 19.69 -11.39 14.79
N LEU A 85 18.39 -11.12 14.70
CA LEU A 85 17.34 -12.08 15.04
C LEU A 85 16.56 -12.53 13.80
N THR A 86 15.90 -13.68 13.86
CA THR A 86 14.90 -14.05 12.84
C THR A 86 13.66 -13.18 12.99
N LEU A 87 12.85 -13.09 11.93
CA LEU A 87 11.59 -12.33 11.98
C LEU A 87 10.63 -12.88 13.05
N THR A 88 10.58 -14.21 13.18
CA THR A 88 9.72 -14.96 14.08
C THR A 88 10.18 -14.94 15.55
N ALA A 89 11.42 -14.52 15.82
CA ALA A 89 11.98 -14.49 17.17
C ALA A 89 11.32 -13.42 18.07
N ASP A 90 10.96 -12.25 17.53
CA ASP A 90 10.39 -11.18 18.36
C ASP A 90 9.54 -10.20 17.55
N TYR A 91 8.21 -10.35 17.67
CA TYR A 91 7.19 -9.50 17.05
C TYR A 91 6.01 -9.30 18.01
N ILE A 92 5.31 -8.17 17.88
CA ILE A 92 4.12 -7.87 18.70
C ILE A 92 2.96 -8.76 18.26
N CYS A 93 2.58 -8.63 16.99
CA CYS A 93 1.51 -9.38 16.38
C CYS A 93 1.77 -9.62 14.90
N VAL A 94 1.03 -10.55 14.31
CA VAL A 94 1.00 -10.82 12.88
C VAL A 94 -0.45 -10.81 12.40
N PHE A 95 -0.70 -10.05 11.35
CA PHE A 95 -1.99 -10.01 10.66
C PHE A 95 -1.99 -11.05 9.54
N GLY A 96 -2.90 -12.01 9.63
CA GLY A 96 -3.08 -13.03 8.59
C GLY A 96 -3.92 -12.51 7.42
N PHE A 97 -3.62 -12.98 6.22
CA PHE A 97 -4.43 -12.75 5.02
C PHE A 97 -5.61 -13.72 4.94
N PRO A 98 -6.62 -13.45 4.09
CA PRO A 98 -7.60 -14.46 3.77
C PRO A 98 -6.91 -15.68 3.14
N PRO A 99 -7.40 -16.91 3.40
CA PRO A 99 -6.81 -18.11 2.81
C PRO A 99 -7.01 -18.12 1.28
N PHE A 100 -5.90 -18.26 0.56
CA PHE A 100 -5.89 -18.43 -0.90
C PHE A 100 -6.31 -19.87 -1.26
N ASP A 101 -6.96 -20.03 -2.42
CA ASP A 101 -7.26 -21.36 -2.95
C ASP A 101 -5.96 -22.16 -3.19
N LEU A 102 -6.01 -23.48 -3.03
CA LEU A 102 -4.84 -24.37 -3.19
C LEU A 102 -4.20 -24.28 -4.59
N VAL A 103 -4.94 -23.78 -5.57
CA VAL A 103 -4.49 -23.62 -6.96
C VAL A 103 -3.81 -22.28 -7.23
N VAL A 104 -3.76 -21.41 -6.21
CA VAL A 104 -3.22 -20.06 -6.28
C VAL A 104 -2.07 -19.92 -5.30
N SER A 105 -0.91 -19.51 -5.81
CA SER A 105 0.28 -19.30 -4.99
C SER A 105 0.62 -17.82 -4.93
N PRO A 106 0.61 -17.20 -3.74
CA PRO A 106 1.18 -15.87 -3.55
C PRO A 106 2.68 -15.89 -3.84
N VAL A 107 3.14 -14.99 -4.72
CA VAL A 107 4.54 -14.94 -5.19
C VAL A 107 5.27 -13.70 -4.71
N LYS A 108 4.55 -12.62 -4.42
CA LYS A 108 5.14 -11.34 -4.00
C LYS A 108 4.16 -10.53 -3.17
N ILE A 109 4.66 -9.81 -2.18
CA ILE A 109 3.92 -8.77 -1.46
C ILE A 109 4.75 -7.49 -1.43
N ILE A 110 4.10 -6.35 -1.64
CA ILE A 110 4.70 -5.02 -1.49
C ILE A 110 3.76 -4.19 -0.63
N ILE A 111 4.32 -3.50 0.37
CA ILE A 111 3.57 -2.55 1.18
C ILE A 111 4.04 -1.14 0.83
N ARG A 112 3.09 -0.24 0.60
CA ARG A 112 3.34 1.19 0.43
C ARG A 112 2.44 2.01 1.34
N SER A 113 2.99 3.09 1.87
CA SER A 113 2.25 4.11 2.57
C SER A 113 3.10 5.36 2.54
N ASP A 114 2.54 6.42 1.99
CA ASP A 114 3.17 7.73 1.94
C ASP A 114 2.14 8.77 2.42
N PRO A 115 2.57 9.82 3.13
CA PRO A 115 3.94 10.01 3.60
C PRO A 115 4.28 9.12 4.81
N SER A 116 5.53 9.16 5.27
CA SER A 116 5.96 8.41 6.47
C SER A 116 5.30 8.94 7.76
N PRO A 117 5.25 8.15 8.86
CA PRO A 117 4.47 8.52 10.05
C PRO A 117 4.92 9.83 10.72
N GLU A 118 6.21 10.14 10.62
CA GLU A 118 6.81 11.34 11.20
C GLU A 118 6.93 12.50 10.19
N TRP A 119 6.43 12.32 8.97
CA TRP A 119 6.38 13.40 8.00
C TRP A 119 5.57 14.58 8.54
N LYS A 120 6.05 15.77 8.22
CA LYS A 120 5.39 17.04 8.47
C LYS A 120 5.49 17.85 7.18
N PRO A 121 4.46 18.62 6.84
CA PRO A 121 4.60 19.55 5.73
C PRO A 121 5.67 20.60 6.04
N ASP A 122 6.19 21.20 4.98
CA ASP A 122 7.09 22.33 5.11
C ASP A 122 6.35 23.49 5.82
N PRO A 123 6.84 23.98 6.98
CA PRO A 123 6.21 25.10 7.67
C PRO A 123 6.12 26.36 6.80
N GLU A 124 7.02 26.53 5.83
CA GLU A 124 7.02 27.68 4.92
C GLU A 124 6.01 27.55 3.76
N ALA A 125 5.53 26.34 3.46
CA ALA A 125 4.57 26.12 2.37
C ALA A 125 3.18 26.70 2.66
N ARG A 126 2.90 27.12 3.91
CA ARG A 126 1.61 27.73 4.34
C ARG A 126 0.37 26.94 3.91
N ILE A 127 0.49 25.62 3.82
CA ILE A 127 -0.65 24.78 3.49
C ILE A 127 -1.68 24.80 4.63
N PRO A 128 -2.96 25.03 4.34
CA PRO A 128 -3.98 25.20 5.38
C PRO A 128 -4.33 23.88 6.10
N PHE A 129 -4.10 22.75 5.44
CA PHE A 129 -4.40 21.41 5.95
C PHE A 129 -3.32 20.44 5.49
N SER A 130 -3.02 19.44 6.33
CA SER A 130 -2.12 18.34 5.99
C SER A 130 -2.66 17.00 6.47
N VAL A 131 -2.08 15.93 5.94
CA VAL A 131 -2.44 14.56 6.30
C VAL A 131 -2.13 14.33 7.79
N ALA A 132 -3.16 14.02 8.58
CA ALA A 132 -2.96 13.64 9.96
C ALA A 132 -2.19 12.31 10.05
N ARG A 133 -1.24 12.20 10.99
CA ARG A 133 -0.32 11.04 11.13
C ARG A 133 -1.01 9.67 11.15
N GLY A 134 -2.20 9.60 11.75
CA GLY A 134 -3.02 8.39 11.86
C GLY A 134 -4.00 8.16 10.70
N GLN A 135 -4.12 9.11 9.77
CA GLN A 135 -5.04 9.06 8.63
C GLN A 135 -4.28 8.75 7.33
N ARG A 136 -3.41 7.73 7.40
CA ARG A 136 -2.65 7.23 6.27
C ARG A 136 -3.21 5.90 5.82
N LEU A 137 -3.09 5.64 4.53
CA LEU A 137 -3.52 4.40 3.90
C LEU A 137 -2.29 3.55 3.64
N PHE A 138 -2.41 2.25 3.94
CA PHE A 138 -1.48 1.24 3.47
C PHE A 138 -2.09 0.60 2.22
N LEU A 139 -1.35 0.65 1.11
CA LEU A 139 -1.61 -0.18 -0.05
C LEU A 139 -0.72 -1.40 0.05
N ILE A 140 -1.33 -2.57 0.19
CA ILE A 140 -0.63 -3.83 0.27
C ILE A 140 -0.97 -4.62 -0.99
N THR A 141 -0.05 -4.62 -1.96
CA THR A 141 -0.22 -5.33 -3.22
C THR A 141 0.34 -6.73 -3.09
N THR A 142 -0.49 -7.72 -3.34
CA THR A 142 -0.11 -9.14 -3.40
C THR A 142 -0.23 -9.63 -4.83
N TRP A 143 0.87 -10.18 -5.36
CA TRP A 143 0.85 -10.90 -6.63
C TRP A 143 0.65 -12.37 -6.36
N VAL A 144 -0.23 -12.97 -7.13
CA VAL A 144 -0.52 -14.40 -7.10
C VAL A 144 -0.31 -15.00 -8.48
N GLU A 145 0.12 -16.25 -8.52
CA GLU A 145 0.20 -17.08 -9.71
C GLU A 145 -0.96 -18.08 -9.71
N GLU A 146 -1.79 -18.03 -10.75
CA GLU A 146 -2.86 -19.01 -10.99
C GLU A 146 -2.32 -20.24 -11.74
N LYS A 147 -3.06 -21.37 -11.72
CA LYS A 147 -2.74 -22.63 -12.44
C LYS A 147 -2.18 -22.49 -13.87
N ASN A 148 -2.58 -21.44 -14.60
CA ASN A 148 -2.16 -21.18 -15.97
C ASN A 148 -0.92 -20.27 -16.07
N GLN A 149 -0.13 -20.13 -14.99
CA GLN A 149 1.00 -19.21 -14.87
C GLN A 149 0.65 -17.74 -15.12
N LYS A 150 -0.65 -17.41 -15.01
CA LYS A 150 -1.12 -16.04 -15.13
C LYS A 150 -0.89 -15.37 -13.80
N GLN A 151 -0.04 -14.34 -13.79
CA GLN A 151 0.15 -13.51 -12.63
C GLN A 151 -0.95 -12.45 -12.55
N VAL A 152 -1.68 -12.42 -11.45
CA VAL A 152 -2.66 -11.39 -11.13
C VAL A 152 -2.23 -10.70 -9.84
N SER A 153 -2.50 -9.41 -9.72
CA SER A 153 -2.25 -8.67 -8.48
C SER A 153 -3.55 -8.21 -7.86
N TYR A 154 -3.53 -8.16 -6.53
CA TYR A 154 -4.60 -7.66 -5.71
C TYR A 154 -4.07 -6.63 -4.74
N ASP A 155 -4.85 -5.58 -4.51
CA ASP A 155 -4.54 -4.49 -3.60
C ASP A 155 -5.46 -4.55 -2.39
N LEU A 156 -4.85 -4.65 -1.21
CA LEU A 156 -5.49 -4.45 0.08
C LEU A 156 -5.22 -3.02 0.57
N PHE A 157 -6.29 -2.23 0.62
CA PHE A 157 -6.35 -0.91 1.21
C PHE A 157 -6.68 -1.04 2.69
N ALA A 158 -5.72 -0.69 3.55
CA ALA A 158 -5.86 -0.76 5.00
C ALA A 158 -5.47 0.59 5.64
N PRO A 159 -6.43 1.34 6.20
CA PRO A 159 -6.13 2.54 6.96
C PRO A 159 -5.25 2.23 8.18
N ALA A 160 -4.30 3.12 8.48
CA ALA A 160 -3.34 2.95 9.56
C ALA A 160 -4.01 2.75 10.92
N ASN A 161 -5.09 3.49 11.18
CA ASN A 161 -5.84 3.40 12.43
C ASN A 161 -6.47 2.01 12.64
N ILE A 162 -6.79 1.25 11.58
CA ILE A 162 -7.30 -0.12 11.72
C ILE A 162 -6.21 -1.01 12.28
N LEU A 163 -5.03 -1.06 11.64
CA LEU A 163 -3.90 -1.87 12.12
C LEU A 163 -3.43 -1.43 13.51
N LEU A 164 -3.34 -0.11 13.73
CA LEU A 164 -2.92 0.47 15.00
C LEU A 164 -3.94 0.29 16.14
N SER A 165 -5.21 -0.01 15.85
CA SER A 165 -6.20 -0.25 16.91
C SER A 165 -5.96 -1.59 17.64
N TYR A 166 -5.39 -2.57 16.96
CA TYR A 166 -5.12 -3.88 17.53
C TYR A 166 -3.89 -3.87 18.44
N VAL A 167 -2.82 -3.17 18.05
CA VAL A 167 -1.54 -3.18 18.78
C VAL A 167 -1.67 -2.80 20.28
N PRO A 168 -2.31 -1.68 20.67
CA PRO A 168 -2.45 -1.29 22.07
C PRO A 168 -3.54 -2.08 22.82
N ALA A 169 -4.43 -2.77 22.10
CA ALA A 169 -5.46 -3.62 22.71
C ALA A 169 -4.92 -4.99 23.14
N LEU A 170 -3.72 -5.37 22.68
CA LEU A 170 -3.07 -6.62 23.08
C LEU A 170 -2.54 -6.52 24.52
N PRO A 171 -2.55 -7.62 25.30
CA PRO A 171 -1.98 -7.60 26.65
C PRO A 171 -0.48 -7.25 26.60
N PRO A 172 0.02 -6.31 27.41
CA PRO A 172 1.41 -5.80 27.29
C PRO A 172 2.51 -6.84 27.47
N GLN A 173 2.20 -7.95 28.14
CA GLN A 173 3.15 -9.00 28.49
C GLN A 173 3.20 -10.13 27.47
N THR A 174 2.19 -10.21 26.59
CA THR A 174 2.12 -11.25 25.57
C THR A 174 2.64 -10.68 24.25
N ARG A 175 3.54 -11.42 23.63
CA ARG A 175 4.06 -11.16 22.29
C ARG A 175 3.64 -12.27 21.36
N ARG A 176 3.86 -12.07 20.06
CA ARG A 176 3.60 -13.05 19.02
C ARG A 176 2.12 -13.40 18.84
N HIS A 177 1.26 -12.40 18.93
CA HIS A 177 -0.17 -12.59 18.68
C HIS A 177 -0.45 -12.85 17.22
N VAL A 178 -1.33 -13.81 16.93
CA VAL A 178 -1.85 -14.04 15.57
C VAL A 178 -3.24 -13.45 15.49
N ILE A 179 -3.44 -12.51 14.57
CA ILE A 179 -4.73 -11.87 14.32
C ILE A 179 -5.23 -12.36 12.97
N ASN A 180 -6.19 -13.28 13.01
CA ASN A 180 -6.74 -13.92 11.82
C ASN A 180 -7.53 -12.92 10.98
N TRP A 181 -7.56 -13.15 9.66
CA TRP A 181 -8.29 -12.30 8.70
C TRP A 181 -9.71 -11.97 9.16
N ASP A 182 -10.49 -12.99 9.57
CA ASP A 182 -11.89 -12.82 9.99
C ASP A 182 -12.08 -11.84 11.16
N THR A 183 -11.01 -11.54 11.91
CA THR A 183 -11.01 -10.56 13.00
C THR A 183 -10.75 -9.13 12.50
N TRP A 184 -9.74 -8.92 11.64
CA TRP A 184 -9.26 -7.57 11.30
C TRP A 184 -9.55 -7.09 9.88
N GLY A 185 -9.73 -8.01 8.94
CA GLY A 185 -9.89 -7.72 7.52
C GLY A 185 -11.30 -7.25 7.13
N PRO A 186 -12.38 -7.98 7.45
CA PRO A 186 -13.72 -7.70 6.92
C PRO A 186 -14.26 -6.30 7.18
N THR A 187 -13.85 -5.66 8.28
CA THR A 187 -14.31 -4.32 8.66
C THR A 187 -13.15 -3.35 8.66
N GLY A 188 -13.26 -2.28 7.87
CA GLY A 188 -12.25 -1.23 7.78
C GLY A 188 -11.16 -1.48 6.74
N THR A 189 -11.22 -2.54 5.95
CA THR A 189 -10.31 -2.75 4.81
C THR A 189 -11.08 -2.90 3.50
N ARG A 190 -10.38 -2.75 2.36
CA ARG A 190 -10.89 -3.06 1.03
C ARG A 190 -9.84 -3.86 0.26
N PHE A 191 -10.21 -5.01 -0.29
CA PHE A 191 -9.35 -5.85 -1.12
C PHE A 191 -9.95 -5.90 -2.51
N LEU A 192 -9.18 -5.51 -3.53
CA LEU A 192 -9.64 -5.41 -4.91
C LEU A 192 -8.58 -6.01 -5.83
N LYS A 193 -8.98 -6.42 -7.02
CA LYS A 193 -8.01 -6.65 -8.09
C LYS A 193 -7.28 -5.35 -8.37
N SER A 194 -5.94 -5.35 -8.38
CA SER A 194 -5.17 -4.11 -8.42
C SER A 194 -5.54 -3.29 -9.66
N PRO A 195 -5.99 -2.04 -9.50
CA PRO A 195 -6.05 -1.10 -10.60
C PRO A 195 -4.66 -0.93 -11.21
N PRO A 196 -4.54 -0.61 -12.51
CA PRO A 196 -3.26 -0.28 -13.10
C PRO A 196 -2.59 0.89 -12.36
N HIS A 197 -1.44 0.63 -11.77
CA HIS A 197 -0.61 1.64 -11.12
C HIS A 197 0.87 1.41 -11.47
N SER A 198 1.69 2.44 -11.26
CA SER A 198 3.11 2.35 -11.57
C SER A 198 3.78 1.24 -10.77
N ARG A 199 4.68 0.50 -11.42
CA ARG A 199 5.59 -0.45 -10.76
C ARG A 199 6.92 0.19 -10.35
N VAL A 200 7.24 1.34 -10.96
CA VAL A 200 8.53 2.02 -10.81
C VAL A 200 8.37 3.20 -9.85
N TRP A 201 7.33 4.00 -10.04
CA TRP A 201 7.06 5.17 -9.22
C TRP A 201 6.26 4.79 -7.98
N THR A 202 6.70 5.24 -6.81
CA THR A 202 6.06 4.92 -5.52
C THR A 202 4.98 5.92 -5.12
N GLY A 203 4.89 7.07 -5.80
CA GLY A 203 4.03 8.17 -5.40
C GLY A 203 2.55 8.01 -5.77
N TYR A 204 2.06 6.84 -6.16
CA TYR A 204 0.62 6.66 -6.49
C TYR A 204 -0.30 6.67 -5.26
N ILE A 205 0.25 6.76 -4.05
CA ILE A 205 -0.48 6.87 -2.78
C ILE A 205 0.02 8.08 -2.00
N PHE A 206 -0.89 8.86 -1.41
CA PHE A 206 -0.55 9.94 -0.48
C PHE A 206 -1.68 10.16 0.53
N GLY A 207 -1.36 10.02 1.81
CA GLY A 207 -2.33 10.07 2.90
C GLY A 207 -3.41 9.00 2.73
N SER A 208 -4.65 9.42 2.52
CA SER A 208 -5.82 8.55 2.27
C SER A 208 -6.14 8.37 0.79
N LYS A 209 -5.33 8.93 -0.12
CA LYS A 209 -5.60 8.96 -1.56
C LYS A 209 -4.76 7.94 -2.30
N PHE A 210 -5.32 7.35 -3.34
CA PHE A 210 -4.64 6.49 -4.30
C PHE A 210 -5.02 6.92 -5.73
N VAL A 211 -4.07 6.90 -6.66
CA VAL A 211 -4.32 7.24 -8.08
C VAL A 211 -3.98 6.10 -9.02
N SER A 212 -4.81 5.94 -10.05
CA SER A 212 -4.62 4.98 -11.12
C SER A 212 -4.93 5.59 -12.48
N LEU A 213 -4.21 5.19 -13.50
CA LEU A 213 -4.48 5.55 -14.90
C LEU A 213 -5.11 4.37 -15.62
N LEU A 214 -6.34 4.55 -16.09
CA LEU A 214 -7.04 3.58 -16.91
C LEU A 214 -6.91 3.94 -18.38
N THR A 215 -6.48 2.98 -19.19
CA THR A 215 -6.49 3.10 -20.65
C THR A 215 -7.69 2.33 -21.18
N SER A 216 -8.58 3.01 -21.91
CA SER A 216 -9.75 2.34 -22.51
C SER A 216 -9.29 1.34 -23.58
N PRO A 217 -9.75 0.07 -23.54
CA PRO A 217 -9.42 -0.91 -24.57
C PRO A 217 -10.10 -0.61 -25.92
N LYS A 218 -11.18 0.20 -25.93
CA LYS A 218 -11.95 0.55 -27.13
C LYS A 218 -11.43 1.82 -27.80
N ALA A 219 -10.13 1.89 -28.08
CA ALA A 219 -9.55 2.97 -28.88
C ALA A 219 -9.99 2.80 -30.35
N ILE A 220 -11.14 3.36 -30.71
CA ILE A 220 -11.60 3.41 -32.10
C ILE A 220 -10.65 4.35 -32.86
N ALA A 221 -10.08 3.89 -33.97
CA ALA A 221 -9.23 4.68 -34.86
C ALA A 221 -7.92 5.26 -34.26
N GLY A 222 -7.26 4.52 -33.36
CA GLY A 222 -5.90 4.86 -32.91
C GLY A 222 -5.81 5.99 -31.87
N GLN A 223 -6.94 6.44 -31.33
CA GLN A 223 -6.97 7.43 -30.25
C GLN A 223 -7.27 6.72 -28.92
N SER A 224 -6.23 6.45 -28.12
CA SER A 224 -6.39 5.91 -26.77
C SER A 224 -6.87 7.01 -25.83
N SER A 225 -8.08 6.87 -25.29
CA SER A 225 -8.56 7.73 -24.21
C SER A 225 -8.03 7.20 -22.87
N GLN A 226 -7.34 8.05 -22.11
CA GLN A 226 -6.94 7.77 -20.75
C GLN A 226 -7.88 8.44 -19.75
N THR A 227 -8.14 7.73 -18.66
CA THR A 227 -8.95 8.21 -17.55
C THR A 227 -8.14 8.12 -16.27
N LEU A 228 -7.93 9.26 -15.63
CA LEU A 228 -7.37 9.33 -14.29
C LEU A 228 -8.48 9.01 -13.28
N GLN A 229 -8.22 8.09 -12.36
CA GLN A 229 -9.06 7.84 -11.20
C GLN A 229 -8.28 8.17 -9.93
N MET A 230 -8.88 8.98 -9.07
CA MET A 230 -8.41 9.25 -7.72
C MET A 230 -9.39 8.62 -6.72
N TRP A 231 -8.89 7.68 -5.95
CA TRP A 231 -9.61 6.98 -4.91
C TRP A 231 -9.28 7.67 -3.58
N ASP A 232 -10.28 8.18 -2.86
CA ASP A 232 -10.10 8.81 -1.56
C ASP A 232 -10.84 8.04 -0.47
N PHE A 233 -10.06 7.53 0.48
CA PHE A 233 -10.52 6.76 1.63
C PHE A 233 -10.74 7.63 2.89
N ASN A 234 -10.70 8.96 2.76
CA ASN A 234 -10.98 9.89 3.85
C ASN A 234 -12.45 9.88 4.26
N GLN A 235 -12.78 9.07 5.26
CA GLN A 235 -14.13 8.93 5.79
C GLN A 235 -14.72 10.25 6.30
N LEU A 236 -13.89 11.16 6.82
CA LEU A 236 -14.36 12.45 7.32
C LEU A 236 -14.74 13.38 6.16
N ALA A 237 -13.98 13.36 5.07
CA ALA A 237 -14.31 14.12 3.86
C ALA A 237 -15.62 13.62 3.24
N MET A 238 -15.80 12.30 3.16
CA MET A 238 -17.05 11.69 2.68
C MET A 238 -18.25 12.09 3.55
N LYS A 239 -18.16 11.93 4.88
CA LYS A 239 -19.23 12.33 5.82
C LYS A 239 -19.63 13.80 5.65
N ARG A 240 -18.66 14.70 5.49
CA ARG A 240 -18.93 16.13 5.24
C ARG A 240 -19.64 16.36 3.92
N ALA A 241 -19.23 15.70 2.84
CA ALA A 241 -19.87 15.81 1.54
C ALA A 241 -21.34 15.36 1.60
N THR A 242 -21.63 14.26 2.30
CA THR A 242 -22.99 13.75 2.50
C THR A 242 -23.87 14.73 3.28
N VAL A 243 -23.37 15.30 4.38
CA VAL A 243 -24.13 16.27 5.20
C VAL A 243 -24.44 17.55 4.44
N LEU A 244 -23.53 17.99 3.58
CA LEU A 244 -23.69 19.21 2.80
C LEU A 244 -24.49 19.02 1.50
N GLY A 245 -24.83 17.78 1.14
CA GLY A 245 -25.54 17.48 -0.11
C GLY A 245 -24.73 17.82 -1.37
N PHE A 246 -23.39 17.86 -1.27
CA PHE A 246 -22.53 18.16 -2.42
C PHE A 246 -22.35 16.90 -3.27
N GLU A 247 -23.25 16.68 -4.22
CA GLU A 247 -23.05 15.72 -5.30
C GLU A 247 -22.24 16.39 -6.42
N LYS A 248 -20.98 15.96 -6.58
CA LYS A 248 -20.17 16.33 -7.75
C LYS A 248 -20.41 15.28 -8.83
N GLU A 249 -20.75 15.70 -10.05
CA GLU A 249 -21.04 14.79 -11.18
C GLU A 249 -19.92 13.77 -11.46
N ASN A 250 -18.66 14.12 -11.16
CA ASN A 250 -17.49 13.27 -11.42
C ASN A 250 -17.03 12.45 -10.21
N VAL A 251 -17.79 12.41 -9.12
CA VAL A 251 -17.44 11.70 -7.88
C VAL A 251 -18.43 10.57 -7.62
N HIS A 252 -17.92 9.34 -7.58
CA HIS A 252 -18.70 8.16 -7.23
C HIS A 252 -18.38 7.72 -5.81
N TYR A 253 -19.38 7.61 -4.94
CA TYR A 253 -19.23 7.14 -3.56
C TYR A 253 -19.55 5.65 -3.46
N VAL A 254 -18.64 4.88 -2.86
CA VAL A 254 -18.80 3.45 -2.61
C VAL A 254 -18.85 3.23 -1.11
N ASN A 255 -20.05 3.02 -0.57
CA ASN A 255 -20.27 2.77 0.85
C ASN A 255 -20.56 1.30 1.17
N ASP A 256 -20.98 0.54 0.17
CA ASP A 256 -21.46 -0.81 0.37
C ASP A 256 -20.34 -1.79 0.71
N THR A 257 -20.74 -2.85 1.41
CA THR A 257 -19.92 -4.05 1.58
C THR A 257 -19.71 -4.67 0.20
N THR A 258 -18.45 -4.83 -0.20
CA THR A 258 -18.11 -5.49 -1.46
C THR A 258 -17.77 -6.94 -1.21
N VAL A 259 -18.18 -7.79 -2.15
CA VAL A 259 -17.79 -9.18 -2.21
C VAL A 259 -16.75 -9.33 -3.33
N VAL A 260 -15.61 -9.95 -3.02
CA VAL A 260 -14.70 -10.38 -4.08
C VAL A 260 -15.27 -11.68 -4.64
N GLU A 261 -15.92 -11.58 -5.80
CA GLU A 261 -16.56 -12.71 -6.50
C GLU A 261 -15.57 -13.54 -7.32
N ASP A 262 -14.25 -13.32 -7.16
CA ASP A 262 -13.24 -14.15 -7.81
C ASP A 262 -13.16 -15.51 -7.10
N ASP A 263 -14.06 -16.41 -7.51
CA ASP A 263 -14.28 -17.75 -6.99
C ASP A 263 -13.05 -18.66 -7.07
N LYS A 264 -11.99 -18.22 -7.74
CA LYS A 264 -10.78 -19.02 -7.97
C LYS A 264 -9.58 -18.59 -7.14
N VAL A 265 -9.62 -17.42 -6.49
CA VAL A 265 -8.45 -16.91 -5.75
C VAL A 265 -8.49 -17.24 -4.27
N PHE A 266 -9.67 -17.26 -3.66
CA PHE A 266 -9.82 -17.46 -2.23
C PHE A 266 -10.68 -18.68 -1.92
N VAL A 267 -10.32 -19.39 -0.85
CA VAL A 267 -11.09 -20.56 -0.38
C VAL A 267 -12.53 -20.18 0.01
N LYS A 268 -12.70 -18.94 0.48
CA LYS A 268 -13.99 -18.41 0.93
C LYS A 268 -14.24 -17.05 0.30
N THR A 269 -15.51 -16.77 0.06
CA THR A 269 -15.99 -15.44 -0.30
C THR A 269 -15.53 -14.40 0.73
N ILE A 270 -14.77 -13.40 0.28
CA ILE A 270 -14.29 -12.32 1.14
C ILE A 270 -15.28 -11.17 1.10
N ARG A 271 -15.78 -10.78 2.28
CA ARG A 271 -16.63 -9.60 2.48
C ARG A 271 -15.83 -8.50 3.16
N MET A 272 -15.92 -7.30 2.62
CA MET A 272 -15.16 -6.16 3.13
C MET A 272 -15.94 -4.86 3.09
N SER A 273 -15.69 -4.02 4.09
CA SER A 273 -16.32 -2.72 4.24
C SER A 273 -15.29 -1.65 4.60
N LEU A 274 -14.88 -0.88 3.61
CA LEU A 274 -14.14 0.36 3.80
C LEU A 274 -14.66 1.36 2.77
N PRO A 275 -15.51 2.32 3.18
CA PRO A 275 -16.07 3.27 2.24
C PRO A 275 -14.98 4.08 1.53
N TYR A 276 -15.22 4.52 0.31
CA TYR A 276 -14.32 5.41 -0.40
C TYR A 276 -15.08 6.19 -1.47
N SER A 277 -14.45 7.22 -2.01
CA SER A 277 -14.95 7.93 -3.19
C SER A 277 -13.96 7.80 -4.34
N ILE A 278 -14.46 7.78 -5.57
CA ILE A 278 -13.65 7.78 -6.79
C ILE A 278 -13.98 9.05 -7.56
N THR A 279 -12.98 9.93 -7.71
CA THR A 279 -13.06 11.06 -8.65
C THR A 279 -12.46 10.63 -9.98
N THR A 280 -13.22 10.81 -11.05
CA THR A 280 -12.78 10.41 -12.40
C THR A 280 -12.54 11.65 -13.26
N ARG A 281 -11.45 11.65 -14.04
CA ARG A 281 -11.15 12.72 -14.99
C ARG A 281 -10.62 12.13 -16.29
N THR A 282 -11.33 12.37 -17.38
CA THR A 282 -10.83 12.05 -18.73
C THR A 282 -9.68 12.99 -19.07
N LEU A 283 -8.54 12.42 -19.47
CA LEU A 283 -7.38 13.18 -19.87
C LEU A 283 -7.51 13.60 -21.35
N PRO A 284 -6.96 14.76 -21.74
CA PRO A 284 -6.95 15.17 -23.14
C PRO A 284 -6.34 14.07 -24.01
N PRO A 285 -6.93 13.77 -25.18
CA PRO A 285 -6.33 12.81 -26.09
C PRO A 285 -4.97 13.33 -26.58
N PRO A 286 -4.07 12.43 -27.03
CA PRO A 286 -2.82 12.85 -27.64
C PRO A 286 -3.09 13.75 -28.85
N HIS A 287 -2.27 14.79 -29.06
CA HIS A 287 -2.43 15.73 -30.17
C HIS A 287 -2.23 15.08 -31.54
N PHE A 288 -1.40 14.04 -31.59
CA PHE A 288 -1.08 13.30 -32.81
C PHE A 288 -1.23 11.79 -32.61
N PRO A 289 -1.72 11.05 -33.64
CA PRO A 289 -1.69 9.59 -33.62
C PRO A 289 -0.26 9.08 -33.37
N GLY A 290 -0.11 8.13 -32.45
CA GLY A 290 1.18 7.55 -32.08
C GLY A 290 1.98 8.34 -31.03
N GLN A 291 1.49 9.49 -30.58
CA GLN A 291 2.14 10.22 -29.47
C GLN A 291 1.97 9.45 -28.15
N ALA A 292 3.04 9.35 -27.36
CA ALA A 292 3.02 8.68 -26.06
C ALA A 292 1.96 9.29 -25.13
N THR A 293 1.18 8.41 -24.50
CA THR A 293 0.23 8.74 -23.45
C THR A 293 0.93 8.92 -22.10
N PHE A 294 0.21 9.34 -21.06
CA PHE A 294 0.78 9.36 -19.71
C PHE A 294 1.09 7.91 -19.29
N THR A 295 2.29 7.71 -18.76
CA THR A 295 2.75 6.39 -18.31
C THR A 295 2.37 6.15 -16.85
N ASP A 296 2.37 7.21 -16.04
CA ASP A 296 2.19 7.10 -14.60
C ASP A 296 1.46 8.32 -14.02
N ALA A 297 0.85 8.13 -12.85
CA ALA A 297 0.29 9.21 -12.03
C ALA A 297 0.82 9.09 -10.60
N MET A 298 1.04 10.24 -9.96
CA MET A 298 1.46 10.34 -8.56
C MET A 298 0.53 11.30 -7.80
N CYS A 299 0.20 10.94 -6.57
CA CYS A 299 -0.41 11.80 -5.58
C CYS A 299 0.66 12.66 -4.89
N GLY A 300 0.43 13.97 -4.87
CA GLY A 300 0.94 14.86 -3.84
C GLY A 300 -0.10 15.11 -2.77
N GLU A 301 0.12 16.15 -1.98
CA GLU A 301 -0.80 16.55 -0.91
C GLU A 301 -2.13 17.10 -1.45
N ASP A 302 -2.01 18.06 -2.35
CA ASP A 302 -3.10 18.80 -3.01
C ASP A 302 -3.04 18.69 -4.54
N THR A 303 -2.03 18.01 -5.07
CA THR A 303 -1.76 17.91 -6.51
C THR A 303 -1.71 16.46 -6.97
N ILE A 304 -2.02 16.24 -8.25
CA ILE A 304 -1.71 14.99 -8.95
C ILE A 304 -0.70 15.31 -10.03
N PHE A 305 0.40 14.56 -10.05
CA PHE A 305 1.39 14.65 -11.09
C PHE A 305 1.14 13.55 -12.12
N LEU A 306 1.03 13.91 -13.39
CA LEU A 306 1.04 12.97 -14.49
C LEU A 306 2.42 12.94 -15.13
N ILE A 307 2.95 11.75 -15.34
CA ILE A 307 4.24 11.53 -15.94
C ILE A 307 4.02 11.02 -17.36
N LYS A 308 4.70 11.67 -18.30
CA LYS A 308 4.82 11.19 -19.66
C LYS A 308 6.29 10.91 -19.93
N SER A 309 6.60 9.67 -20.25
CA SER A 309 7.96 9.23 -20.56
C SER A 309 8.10 9.03 -22.07
N ASP A 310 9.09 9.67 -22.68
CA ASP A 310 9.57 9.32 -24.03
C ASP A 310 10.95 8.63 -23.93
N ALA A 311 11.59 8.35 -25.07
CA ALA A 311 12.86 7.62 -25.09
C ALA A 311 14.03 8.34 -24.37
N SER A 312 13.94 9.66 -24.16
CA SER A 312 15.03 10.47 -23.61
C SER A 312 14.60 11.48 -22.54
N HIS A 313 13.30 11.70 -22.33
CA HIS A 313 12.76 12.74 -21.46
C HIS A 313 11.54 12.26 -20.68
N HIS A 314 11.40 12.83 -19.48
CA HIS A 314 10.19 12.72 -18.67
C HIS A 314 9.55 14.10 -18.56
N TYR A 315 8.29 14.21 -18.97
CA TYR A 315 7.48 15.41 -18.81
C TYR A 315 6.56 15.24 -17.62
N LEU A 316 6.53 16.25 -16.76
CA LEU A 316 5.66 16.31 -15.59
C LEU A 316 4.53 17.29 -15.83
N TRP A 317 3.30 16.84 -15.65
CA TRP A 317 2.11 17.67 -15.72
C TRP A 317 1.46 17.72 -14.34
N VAL A 318 1.10 18.93 -13.89
CA VAL A 318 0.51 19.13 -12.56
C VAL A 318 -0.98 19.38 -12.71
N LEU A 319 -1.80 18.60 -11.99
CA LEU A 319 -3.24 18.78 -11.89
C LEU A 319 -3.60 19.20 -10.47
N ASN A 320 -4.30 20.32 -10.34
CA ASN A 320 -4.87 20.80 -9.08
C ASN A 320 -6.34 20.34 -8.99
N PHE A 321 -6.79 19.95 -7.80
CA PHE A 321 -8.15 19.49 -7.50
C PHE A 321 -8.83 20.35 -6.43
#